data_AF-A0A224XZF4-F1
#
_entry.id   AF-A0A224XZF4-F1
#
_cell.length_a   1.000
_cell.length_b   1.000
_cell.length_c   1.000
_cell.angle_alpha   90.00
_cell.angle_beta   90.00
_cell.angle_gamma   90.00
#
_symmetry.space_group_name_H-M   'P 1'
#
loop_
_entity.id
_entity.type
_entity.pdbx_description
1 polymer ?
#
loop_
_entity_poly.entity_id
_entity_poly.type
_entity_poly.pdbx_seq_one_letter_code
_entity_poly.pdbx_strand_id
1 'polypeptide(L)'
;MRTFYLILIFCLQSISYSVNSSRLLVVSFDGFRYDYIDRNITPNLHMLKSKSTSARFLVNIFPTQTYPNHFSLATGLYSEHHGVLASEIYLPEKNLELKYGYDLWHYNDSVMPIWTLNEKAGYLSGVMMWPGSEFEYVNTKTTYVFKYNLSVPWEDRVNTVMDWFTDKKKTRKDDYDVF
;
A
#
# COMPACT_ATOMS: atom_id res chain seq x y z
N MET A 1 12.13 20.51 -70.15
CA MET A 1 11.41 20.68 -68.88
C MET A 1 11.66 19.43 -68.03
N ARG A 2 12.42 19.55 -66.93
CA ARG A 2 12.71 18.43 -66.00
C ARG A 2 12.11 18.79 -64.65
N THR A 3 11.03 18.12 -64.29
CA THR A 3 10.32 18.31 -63.02
C THR A 3 11.01 17.45 -61.96
N PHE A 4 11.58 18.08 -60.93
CA PHE A 4 12.14 17.39 -59.76
C PHE A 4 11.07 17.33 -58.67
N TYR A 5 10.74 16.13 -58.20
CA TYR A 5 9.88 15.93 -57.04
C TYR A 5 10.77 15.76 -55.78
N LEU A 6 10.63 16.66 -54.81
CA LEU A 6 11.18 16.47 -53.46
C LEU A 6 10.20 15.62 -52.65
N ILE A 7 10.58 14.40 -52.29
CA ILE A 7 9.85 13.57 -51.34
C ILE A 7 10.42 13.86 -49.94
N LEU A 8 9.63 14.50 -49.09
CA LEU A 8 9.96 14.76 -47.69
C LEU A 8 9.56 13.52 -46.86
N ILE A 9 10.52 12.68 -46.52
CA ILE A 9 10.30 11.53 -45.62
C ILE A 9 10.32 12.06 -44.18
N PHE A 10 9.14 12.25 -43.59
CA PHE A 10 9.00 12.52 -42.16
C PHE A 10 9.23 11.21 -41.41
N CYS A 11 10.47 10.98 -40.98
CA CYS A 11 10.80 9.87 -40.09
C CYS A 11 10.25 10.21 -38.69
N LEU A 12 9.03 9.74 -38.40
CA LEU A 12 8.49 9.69 -37.04
C LEU A 12 9.35 8.72 -36.23
N GLN A 13 10.41 9.24 -35.62
CA GLN A 13 11.12 8.48 -34.59
C GLN A 13 10.21 8.42 -33.36
N SER A 14 9.62 7.26 -33.13
CA SER A 14 8.97 6.94 -31.87
C SER A 14 10.02 7.05 -30.76
N ILE A 15 9.97 8.11 -29.98
CA ILE A 15 10.72 8.18 -28.72
C ILE A 15 10.08 7.14 -27.81
N SER A 16 10.70 5.96 -27.74
CA SER A 16 10.37 4.97 -26.72
C SER A 16 10.85 5.53 -25.38
N TYR A 17 9.96 6.20 -24.64
CA TYR A 17 10.17 6.41 -23.22
C TYR A 17 10.21 5.04 -22.56
N SER A 18 11.39 4.61 -22.10
CA SER A 18 11.45 3.52 -21.15
C SER A 18 10.74 4.00 -19.90
N VAL A 19 9.49 3.59 -19.70
CA VAL A 19 8.83 3.75 -18.40
C VAL A 19 9.71 3.01 -17.39
N ASN A 20 10.32 3.75 -16.48
CA ASN A 20 11.09 3.17 -15.42
C ASN A 20 10.11 2.59 -14.39
N SER A 21 9.81 1.32 -14.59
CA SER A 21 9.06 0.45 -13.70
C SER A 21 9.41 0.69 -12.23
N SER A 22 8.48 1.28 -11.48
CA SER A 22 8.68 1.61 -10.07
C SER A 22 7.52 1.07 -9.25
N ARG A 23 7.62 -0.22 -8.89
CA ARG A 23 6.72 -0.85 -7.93
C ARG A 23 7.00 -0.35 -6.52
N LEU A 24 5.95 -0.20 -5.72
CA LEU A 24 6.04 0.17 -4.31
C LEU A 24 5.83 -1.08 -3.44
N LEU A 25 6.76 -1.34 -2.51
CA LEU A 25 6.58 -2.32 -1.45
C LEU A 25 6.56 -1.61 -0.09
N VAL A 26 5.48 -1.76 0.67
CA VAL A 26 5.32 -1.17 1.99
C VAL A 26 5.35 -2.25 3.06
N VAL A 27 6.38 -2.22 3.93
CA VAL A 27 6.53 -3.19 5.02
C VAL A 27 6.33 -2.49 6.36
N SER A 28 5.34 -2.92 7.13
CA SER A 28 5.11 -2.46 8.50
C SER A 28 5.60 -3.49 9.53
N PHE A 29 6.38 -3.03 10.50
CA PHE A 29 6.76 -3.80 11.68
C PHE A 29 5.99 -3.23 12.87
N ASP A 30 4.89 -3.87 13.28
CA ASP A 30 4.04 -3.35 14.35
C ASP A 30 4.83 -3.24 15.68
N GLY A 31 4.64 -2.12 16.37
CA GLY A 31 5.36 -1.79 17.61
C GLY A 31 6.87 -1.55 17.45
N PHE A 32 7.40 -1.45 16.22
CA PHE A 32 8.83 -1.16 16.00
C PHE A 32 9.14 0.31 16.29
N ARG A 33 9.58 0.59 17.52
CA ARG A 33 9.94 1.94 17.95
C ARG A 33 11.23 2.40 17.28
N TYR A 34 11.36 3.71 17.05
CA TYR A 34 12.46 4.32 16.29
C TYR A 34 13.87 3.95 16.79
N ASP A 35 14.07 3.71 18.09
CA ASP A 35 15.35 3.39 18.70
C ASP A 35 15.72 1.90 18.63
N TYR A 36 14.81 1.03 18.15
CA TYR A 36 15.07 -0.42 18.10
C TYR A 36 16.10 -0.78 17.03
N ILE A 37 16.20 0.02 15.96
CA ILE A 37 17.18 -0.21 14.89
C ILE A 37 18.63 -0.01 15.34
N ASP A 38 18.85 0.77 16.40
CA ASP A 38 20.18 1.09 16.92
C ASP A 38 20.65 0.09 18.00
N ARG A 39 19.89 -0.99 18.25
CA ARG A 39 20.21 -2.04 19.22
C ARG A 39 21.18 -3.11 18.70
N ASN A 40 21.64 -3.00 17.44
CA ASN A 40 22.55 -3.95 16.78
C ASN A 40 22.03 -5.42 16.68
N ILE A 41 20.72 -5.63 16.76
CA ILE A 41 20.09 -6.96 16.62
C ILE A 41 19.32 -7.13 15.30
N THR A 42 19.33 -6.13 14.43
CA THR A 42 18.60 -6.10 13.15
C THR A 42 19.54 -5.81 11.97
N PRO A 43 20.51 -6.69 11.67
CA PRO A 43 21.58 -6.41 10.70
C PRO A 43 21.06 -6.04 9.30
N ASN A 44 19.98 -6.67 8.84
CA ASN A 44 19.38 -6.38 7.55
C ASN A 44 18.72 -4.98 7.50
N LEU A 45 17.99 -4.59 8.55
CA LEU A 45 17.38 -3.26 8.65
C LEU A 45 18.43 -2.17 8.82
N HIS A 46 19.48 -2.43 9.60
CA HIS A 46 20.61 -1.52 9.73
C HIS A 46 21.33 -1.32 8.39
N MET A 47 21.56 -2.40 7.64
CA MET A 47 22.13 -2.31 6.29
C MET A 47 21.23 -1.48 5.36
N LEU A 48 19.90 -1.69 5.39
CA LEU A 48 18.94 -0.91 4.62
C LEU A 48 19.00 0.58 4.98
N LYS A 49 18.99 0.92 6.28
CA LYS A 49 19.14 2.31 6.79
C LYS A 49 20.44 2.96 6.30
N SER A 50 21.55 2.21 6.25
CA SER A 50 22.85 2.75 5.84
C SER A 50 23.00 3.00 4.33
N LYS A 51 22.19 2.31 3.51
CA LYS A 51 22.26 2.37 2.04
C LYS A 51 21.10 3.14 1.40
N SER A 52 20.15 3.61 2.19
CA SER A 52 18.91 4.24 1.73
C SER A 52 18.60 5.51 2.53
N THR A 53 17.59 6.27 2.09
CA THR A 53 17.05 7.39 2.87
C THR A 53 16.33 6.87 4.11
N SER A 54 16.56 7.52 5.25
CA SER A 54 15.86 7.23 6.50
C SER A 54 15.48 8.51 7.24
N ALA A 55 14.37 8.45 8.00
CA ALA A 55 13.97 9.51 8.91
C ALA A 55 14.41 9.18 10.34
N ARG A 56 14.54 10.19 11.20
CA ARG A 56 14.90 9.99 12.62
C ARG A 56 13.83 9.21 13.39
N PHE A 57 12.56 9.49 13.11
CA PHE A 57 11.40 8.76 13.61
C PHE A 57 10.16 9.15 12.79
N LEU A 58 9.12 8.32 12.86
CA LEU A 58 7.77 8.65 12.39
C LEU A 58 6.94 9.15 13.58
N VAL A 59 6.17 10.22 13.40
CA VAL A 59 5.17 10.66 14.39
C VAL A 59 3.85 9.97 14.07
N ASN A 60 3.37 9.18 15.02
CA ASN A 60 2.07 8.53 14.95
C ASN A 60 0.94 9.53 15.22
N ILE A 61 -0.24 9.22 14.69
CA ILE A 61 -1.46 9.91 15.09
C ILE A 61 -1.89 9.45 16.49
N PHE A 62 -2.74 10.24 17.15
CA PHE A 62 -3.38 9.83 18.41
C PHE A 62 -4.76 9.20 18.13
N PRO A 63 -5.11 8.08 18.78
CA PRO A 63 -4.30 7.31 19.73
C PRO A 63 -3.22 6.46 19.03
N THR A 64 -2.13 6.18 19.74
CA THR A 64 -1.02 5.34 19.23
C THR A 64 -1.36 3.85 19.31
N GLN A 65 -2.44 3.44 18.64
CA GLN A 65 -2.90 2.05 18.51
C GLN A 65 -2.71 1.53 17.07
N THR A 66 -2.62 0.20 16.92
CA THR A 66 -2.37 -0.48 15.65
C THR A 66 -3.37 -0.08 14.56
N TYR A 67 -4.68 -0.28 14.75
CA TYR A 67 -5.67 -0.06 13.69
C TYR A 67 -5.76 1.40 13.25
N PRO A 68 -5.88 2.39 14.17
CA PRO A 68 -5.87 3.80 13.79
C PRO A 68 -4.64 4.18 12.96
N ASN A 69 -3.43 3.85 13.43
CA ASN A 69 -2.21 4.30 12.77
C ASN A 69 -1.95 3.60 11.43
N HIS A 70 -2.21 2.30 11.33
CA HIS A 70 -2.06 1.59 10.06
C HIS A 70 -3.05 2.09 9.01
N PHE A 71 -4.27 2.44 9.42
CA PHE A 71 -5.24 2.99 8.48
C PHE A 71 -4.92 4.44 8.10
N SER A 72 -4.41 5.26 9.03
CA SER A 72 -3.89 6.59 8.70
C SER A 72 -2.73 6.50 7.71
N LEU A 73 -1.81 5.55 7.87
CA LEU A 73 -0.73 5.32 6.90
C LEU A 73 -1.25 4.92 5.52
N ALA A 74 -2.31 4.12 5.47
CA ALA A 74 -2.91 3.68 4.20
C ALA A 74 -3.72 4.79 3.51
N THR A 75 -4.33 5.70 4.26
CA THR A 75 -5.32 6.68 3.73
C THR A 75 -4.81 8.12 3.68
N GLY A 76 -3.77 8.44 4.45
CA GLY A 76 -3.30 9.81 4.67
C GLY A 76 -4.22 10.67 5.54
N LEU A 77 -5.20 10.07 6.22
CA LEU A 77 -6.21 10.76 7.03
C LEU A 77 -5.97 10.56 8.53
N TYR A 78 -6.43 11.50 9.35
CA TYR A 78 -6.52 11.31 10.81
C TYR A 78 -7.71 10.41 11.18
N SER A 79 -7.67 9.82 12.39
CA SER A 79 -8.73 8.94 12.89
C SER A 79 -10.12 9.52 12.87
N GLU A 80 -10.27 10.81 13.17
CA GLU A 80 -11.56 11.48 13.13
C GLU A 80 -12.16 11.55 11.70
N HIS A 81 -11.32 11.52 10.67
CA HIS A 81 -11.75 11.59 9.27
C HIS A 81 -12.01 10.19 8.69
N HIS A 82 -11.14 9.22 8.99
CA HIS A 82 -11.29 7.85 8.50
C HIS A 82 -12.14 6.95 9.42
N GLY A 83 -12.51 7.40 10.61
CA GLY A 83 -13.46 6.76 11.53
C GLY A 83 -12.93 5.59 12.38
N VAL A 84 -11.80 4.99 12.02
CA VAL A 84 -11.11 4.01 12.88
C VAL A 84 -10.44 4.71 14.09
N LEU A 85 -11.19 4.87 15.18
CA LEU A 85 -10.76 5.58 16.40
C LEU A 85 -9.94 4.72 17.37
N ALA A 86 -10.18 3.41 17.38
CA ALA A 86 -9.51 2.45 18.25
C ALA A 86 -9.62 1.04 17.65
N SER A 87 -8.93 0.06 18.23
CA SER A 87 -9.08 -1.34 17.82
C SER A 87 -10.47 -1.92 18.11
N GLU A 88 -11.13 -1.40 19.14
CA GLU A 88 -12.49 -1.72 19.55
C GLU A 88 -13.19 -0.42 19.98
N ILE A 89 -14.43 -0.21 19.56
CA ILE A 89 -15.20 1.02 19.82
C ILE A 89 -16.57 0.63 20.37
N TYR A 90 -16.95 1.19 21.52
CA TYR A 90 -18.33 1.12 22.00
C TYR A 90 -19.07 2.41 21.64
N LEU A 91 -20.24 2.27 21.01
CA LEU A 91 -21.14 3.36 20.63
C LEU A 91 -22.36 3.35 21.58
N PRO A 92 -22.37 4.18 22.63
CA PRO A 92 -23.41 4.13 23.67
C PRO A 92 -24.82 4.40 23.12
N GLU A 93 -24.94 5.35 22.18
CA GLU A 93 -26.24 5.73 21.59
C GLU A 93 -26.91 4.59 20.81
N LYS A 94 -26.11 3.63 20.32
CA LYS A 94 -26.59 2.45 19.59
C LYS A 94 -26.53 1.17 20.44
N ASN A 95 -25.99 1.25 21.66
CA ASN A 95 -25.59 0.11 22.47
C ASN A 95 -24.84 -0.96 21.65
N LEU A 96 -23.87 -0.50 20.85
CA LEU A 96 -23.18 -1.32 19.85
C LEU A 96 -21.67 -1.34 20.11
N GLU A 97 -21.08 -2.52 20.09
CA GLU A 97 -19.63 -2.70 20.14
C GLU A 97 -19.11 -3.04 18.74
N LEU A 98 -18.23 -2.20 18.20
CA LEU A 98 -17.52 -2.41 16.96
C LEU A 98 -16.15 -3.01 17.26
N LYS A 99 -15.94 -4.22 16.76
CA LYS A 99 -14.62 -4.89 16.73
C LYS A 99 -14.13 -4.96 15.28
N TYR A 100 -13.11 -5.76 15.03
CA TYR A 100 -12.65 -6.01 13.67
C TYR A 100 -13.77 -6.59 12.80
N GLY A 101 -14.26 -5.78 11.87
CA GLY A 101 -15.40 -6.08 11.00
C GLY A 101 -15.72 -4.88 10.12
N TYR A 102 -16.57 -5.09 9.10
CA TYR A 102 -16.85 -4.09 8.05
C TYR A 102 -17.17 -2.69 8.61
N ASP A 103 -18.07 -2.62 9.59
CA ASP A 103 -18.56 -1.37 10.18
C ASP A 103 -17.46 -0.52 10.84
N LEU A 104 -16.39 -1.14 11.38
CA LEU A 104 -15.27 -0.41 11.97
C LEU A 104 -14.49 0.36 10.90
N TRP A 105 -14.41 -0.18 9.68
CA TRP A 105 -13.63 0.37 8.58
C TRP A 105 -14.46 1.23 7.61
N HIS A 106 -15.78 1.21 7.73
CA HIS A 106 -16.74 1.88 6.83
C HIS A 106 -17.59 2.92 7.56
N TYR A 107 -16.97 3.68 8.47
CA TYR A 107 -17.60 4.85 9.06
C TYR A 107 -17.83 5.96 8.02
N ASN A 108 -16.94 6.08 7.05
CA ASN A 108 -16.98 7.09 5.99
C ASN A 108 -16.70 6.43 4.63
N ASP A 109 -17.75 6.31 3.80
CA ASP A 109 -17.71 5.63 2.51
C ASP A 109 -16.81 6.32 1.46
N SER A 110 -16.34 7.54 1.73
CA SER A 110 -15.41 8.26 0.84
C SER A 110 -13.94 7.95 1.10
N VAL A 111 -13.62 7.23 2.18
CA VAL A 111 -12.25 6.87 2.54
C VAL A 111 -11.74 5.80 1.58
N MET A 112 -10.56 6.04 1.00
CA MET A 112 -9.88 5.08 0.13
C MET A 112 -8.45 4.87 0.60
N PRO A 113 -8.07 3.65 0.99
CA PRO A 113 -6.67 3.33 1.22
C PRO A 113 -5.89 3.26 -0.10
N ILE A 114 -4.57 3.37 -0.02
CA ILE A 114 -3.66 3.46 -1.17
C ILE A 114 -3.84 2.32 -2.18
N TRP A 115 -4.09 1.09 -1.73
CA TRP A 115 -4.32 -0.04 -2.62
C TRP A 115 -5.60 0.12 -3.45
N THR A 116 -6.67 0.66 -2.86
CA THR A 116 -7.90 0.98 -3.59
C THR A 116 -7.68 2.12 -4.58
N LEU A 117 -6.95 3.17 -4.17
CA LEU A 117 -6.62 4.29 -5.06
C LEU A 117 -5.82 3.80 -6.29
N ASN A 118 -4.86 2.91 -6.08
CA ASN A 118 -4.02 2.36 -7.14
C ASN A 118 -4.82 1.48 -8.12
N GLU A 119 -5.73 0.64 -7.60
CA GLU A 119 -6.65 -0.17 -8.43
C GLU A 119 -7.58 0.70 -9.27
N LYS A 120 -8.12 1.80 -8.71
CA LYS A 120 -8.94 2.76 -9.47
C LYS A 120 -8.16 3.48 -10.56
N ALA A 121 -6.86 3.69 -10.38
CA ALA A 121 -5.96 4.24 -11.38
C ALA A 121 -5.62 3.23 -12.50
N GLY A 122 -6.03 1.97 -12.35
CA GLY A 122 -5.84 0.91 -13.33
C GLY A 122 -4.58 0.07 -13.15
N TYR A 123 -3.88 0.23 -12.02
CA TYR A 123 -2.71 -0.57 -11.62
C TYR A 123 -3.12 -1.70 -10.67
N LEU A 124 -2.21 -2.63 -10.39
CA LEU A 124 -2.49 -3.72 -9.44
C LEU A 124 -2.08 -3.36 -8.03
N SER A 125 -2.81 -3.90 -7.06
CA SER A 125 -2.38 -3.90 -5.66
C SER A 125 -2.44 -5.29 -5.03
N GLY A 126 -1.47 -5.57 -4.18
CA GLY A 126 -1.49 -6.69 -3.26
C GLY A 126 -1.40 -6.21 -1.81
N VAL A 127 -2.16 -6.83 -0.91
CA VAL A 127 -2.10 -6.46 0.51
C VAL A 127 -2.19 -7.71 1.37
N MET A 128 -1.17 -7.94 2.18
CA MET A 128 -1.11 -9.06 3.12
C MET A 128 -1.21 -8.55 4.55
N MET A 129 -2.31 -8.91 5.24
CA MET A 129 -2.52 -8.70 6.67
C MET A 129 -2.49 -7.23 7.15
N TRP A 130 -2.62 -6.25 6.26
CA TRP A 130 -2.75 -4.85 6.67
C TRP A 130 -4.15 -4.62 7.27
N PRO A 131 -4.28 -3.93 8.42
CA PRO A 131 -5.58 -3.68 9.04
C PRO A 131 -6.57 -3.00 8.07
N GLY A 132 -7.73 -3.64 7.88
CA GLY A 132 -8.78 -3.14 6.99
C GLY A 132 -8.64 -3.53 5.51
N SER A 133 -7.57 -4.23 5.11
CA SER A 133 -7.33 -4.57 3.70
C SER A 133 -8.24 -5.67 3.14
N GLU A 134 -8.99 -6.35 3.99
CA GLU A 134 -9.89 -7.44 3.57
C GLU A 134 -11.23 -6.98 3.02
N PHE A 135 -11.51 -5.68 3.12
CA PHE A 135 -12.75 -5.07 2.67
C PHE A 135 -12.56 -4.34 1.33
N GLU A 136 -13.65 -4.24 0.58
CA GLU A 136 -13.71 -3.45 -0.64
C GLU A 136 -14.13 -2.02 -0.29
N TYR A 137 -13.38 -1.03 -0.77
CA TYR A 137 -13.70 0.39 -0.59
C TYR A 137 -14.15 0.97 -1.93
N VAL A 138 -15.23 1.76 -1.91
CA VAL A 138 -15.75 2.45 -3.11
C VAL A 138 -15.94 1.49 -4.29
N ASN A 139 -16.56 0.33 -4.02
CA ASN A 139 -16.84 -0.74 -5.00
C ASN A 139 -15.62 -1.20 -5.81
N THR A 140 -14.42 -1.11 -5.22
CA THR A 140 -13.17 -1.46 -5.88
C THR A 140 -12.50 -2.60 -5.12
N LYS A 141 -12.25 -3.70 -5.84
CA LYS A 141 -11.60 -4.90 -5.31
C LYS A 141 -10.10 -4.86 -5.53
N THR A 142 -9.33 -5.10 -4.48
CA THR A 142 -7.89 -5.29 -4.52
C THR A 142 -7.52 -6.61 -5.21
N THR A 143 -6.53 -6.60 -6.10
CA THR A 143 -6.14 -7.76 -6.91
C THR A 143 -5.66 -8.93 -6.07
N TYR A 144 -4.79 -8.68 -5.09
CA TYR A 144 -4.33 -9.69 -4.15
C TYR A 144 -4.65 -9.27 -2.72
N VAL A 145 -5.31 -10.14 -1.96
CA VAL A 145 -5.60 -9.92 -0.55
C VAL A 145 -5.35 -11.20 0.22
N PHE A 146 -4.56 -11.10 1.27
CA PHE A 146 -4.41 -12.18 2.24
C PHE A 146 -4.88 -11.68 3.61
N LYS A 147 -5.95 -12.29 4.11
CA LYS A 147 -6.58 -11.94 5.39
C LYS A 147 -5.67 -12.23 6.57
N TYR A 148 -5.88 -11.53 7.68
CA TYR A 148 -5.08 -11.72 8.88
C TYR A 148 -5.10 -13.19 9.35
N ASN A 149 -3.91 -13.78 9.46
CA ASN A 149 -3.73 -15.16 9.94
C ASN A 149 -2.35 -15.31 10.57
N LEU A 150 -2.30 -15.34 11.90
CA LEU A 150 -1.05 -15.44 12.64
C LEU A 150 -0.34 -16.79 12.48
N SER A 151 -1.07 -17.84 12.09
CA SER A 151 -0.53 -19.19 11.94
C SER A 151 0.35 -19.35 10.69
N VAL A 152 0.37 -18.37 9.79
CA VAL A 152 1.21 -18.39 8.58
C VAL A 152 2.67 -18.10 8.97
N PRO A 153 3.62 -19.00 8.66
CA PRO A 153 5.06 -18.78 8.88
C PRO A 153 5.57 -17.54 8.16
N TRP A 154 6.57 -16.85 8.72
CA TRP A 154 7.09 -15.59 8.18
C TRP A 154 7.66 -15.74 6.77
N GLU A 155 8.37 -16.83 6.50
CA GLU A 155 8.94 -17.14 5.19
C GLU A 155 7.86 -17.27 4.13
N ASP A 156 6.73 -17.90 4.47
CA ASP A 156 5.60 -18.04 3.55
C ASP A 156 4.92 -16.70 3.27
N ARG A 157 4.90 -15.78 4.25
CA ARG A 157 4.42 -14.40 4.03
C ARG A 157 5.30 -13.67 3.02
N VAL A 158 6.61 -13.74 3.20
CA VAL A 158 7.58 -13.13 2.29
C VAL A 158 7.45 -13.73 0.89
N ASN A 159 7.45 -15.06 0.77
CA ASN A 159 7.31 -15.74 -0.52
C ASN A 159 6.03 -15.32 -1.26
N THR A 160 4.90 -15.30 -0.54
CA THR A 160 3.60 -14.89 -1.11
C THR A 160 3.64 -13.46 -1.66
N VAL A 161 4.17 -12.50 -0.89
CA VAL A 161 4.26 -11.11 -1.33
C VAL A 161 5.25 -10.96 -2.49
N MET A 162 6.38 -11.66 -2.46
CA MET A 162 7.38 -11.61 -3.54
C MET A 162 6.87 -12.24 -4.84
N ASP A 163 6.06 -13.30 -4.76
CA ASP A 163 5.38 -13.88 -5.91
C ASP A 163 4.45 -12.85 -6.57
N TRP A 164 3.68 -12.09 -5.79
CA TRP A 164 2.83 -11.02 -6.31
C TRP A 164 3.65 -9.86 -6.88
N PHE A 165 4.69 -9.42 -6.16
CA PHE A 165 5.55 -8.30 -6.54
C PHE A 165 6.31 -8.55 -7.86
N THR A 166 6.57 -9.83 -8.17
CA THR A 166 7.32 -10.25 -9.36
C THR A 166 6.44 -10.86 -10.45
N ASP A 167 5.11 -10.90 -10.27
CA ASP A 167 4.15 -11.48 -11.22
C ASP A 167 4.08 -10.67 -12.53
N LYS A 168 4.91 -11.07 -13.50
CA LYS A 168 4.94 -10.46 -14.84
C LYS A 168 3.71 -10.80 -15.70
N LYS A 169 2.84 -11.73 -15.28
CA LYS A 169 1.74 -12.23 -16.12
C LYS A 169 0.47 -11.40 -15.99
N LYS A 170 0.39 -10.48 -15.02
CA LYS A 170 -0.84 -9.79 -14.65
C LYS A 170 -0.78 -8.26 -14.73
N THR A 171 0.26 -7.67 -15.31
CA THR A 171 0.43 -6.21 -15.38
C THR A 171 -0.71 -5.53 -16.13
N ARG A 172 -1.50 -4.71 -15.43
CA ARG A 172 -2.39 -3.74 -16.06
C ARG A 172 -1.65 -2.41 -16.16
N LYS A 173 -1.36 -2.01 -17.40
CA LYS A 173 -0.65 -0.77 -17.74
C LYS A 173 0.71 -0.64 -17.02
N ASP A 174 1.40 0.44 -17.31
CA ASP A 174 2.74 0.81 -16.84
C ASP A 174 3.00 0.48 -15.34
N ASP A 175 4.22 0.03 -15.02
CA ASP A 175 4.63 -0.60 -13.75
C ASP A 175 4.61 0.33 -12.49
N TYR A 176 3.44 0.62 -11.92
CA TYR A 176 3.25 1.38 -10.66
C TYR A 176 2.45 0.61 -9.59
N ASP A 177 2.57 -0.72 -9.58
CA ASP A 177 1.85 -1.58 -8.64
C ASP A 177 2.29 -1.35 -7.17
N VAL A 178 1.35 -1.53 -6.24
CA VAL A 178 1.54 -1.34 -4.78
C VAL A 178 1.36 -2.67 -4.06
N PHE A 179 2.34 -3.09 -3.26
CA PHE A 179 2.33 -4.36 -2.53
C PHE A 179 2.70 -4.20 -1.05
#